data_AF-A0A370HXI8-F1
#
_entry.id   AF-A0A370HXI8-F1
#
_cell.length_a   1.000
_cell.length_b   1.000
_cell.length_c   1.000
_cell.angle_alpha   90.00
_cell.angle_beta   90.00
_cell.angle_gamma   90.00
#
_symmetry.space_group_name_H-M   'P 1'
#
loop_
_entity.id
_entity.type
_entity.pdbx_description
1 polymer ?
#
loop_
_entity_poly.entity_id
_entity_poly.type
_entity_poly.pdbx_seq_one_letter_code
_entity_poly.pdbx_strand_id
1 'polypeptide(L)'
;MILDDQPHDLRRALLAPGGGPPLALPGIGDVLGAMSRFLHAQAPKPTPIDADPRRAASMEAFKQVFGHAPVDNVDWETAYALNPNSYDPKYLGVKPQIRVVRINPVAEQGVVRAGAFIHVPKAFNSVTGDDNLGDDRDPQADFDPEHTRVSMYVDYKNGLVVLRQNPSVKLDSDGKPAEAKTGTPEAQVWQAQDGSVRIKYSAHDAFVPSLGPTIGTVNGDLVFTPGHGVAGTAGSTGATVNGRTTEYPWLEIYQDAPNGNRHTIGVMRPPERIDNRAGPNLGLWVDHDVGEGLSATAPFQERGIVQKGPDNFQYAMVDKPSVNAGSVQNPPKAPVYASGGDVRGPGSSIGDKIPAWLSDGEFVMNAKSTEVNRQFLQALNQDPYFLQKMLAQAAGGGGRASGGGAPGPVAQPDRPALVNISTAGGEDVIGRLKVLAAQWELMHAR
;
A
#
# COMPACT_ATOMS: atom_id res chain seq x y z
N MET A 1 21.11 81.04 -18.22
CA MET A 1 20.58 81.84 -19.35
C MET A 1 19.28 81.13 -19.72
N ILE A 2 18.13 81.54 -19.17
CA ILE A 2 17.31 82.70 -19.62
C ILE A 2 16.86 82.40 -21.05
N LEU A 3 15.65 81.83 -21.24
CA LEU A 3 14.37 82.53 -21.54
C LEU A 3 14.40 83.11 -22.97
N ASP A 4 13.30 83.22 -23.73
CA ASP A 4 11.86 83.15 -23.41
C ASP A 4 11.07 82.81 -24.70
N ASP A 5 9.78 82.46 -24.61
CA ASP A 5 8.73 83.12 -25.44
C ASP A 5 7.29 82.80 -25.00
N GLN A 6 6.51 83.86 -24.85
CA GLN A 6 5.07 83.99 -24.54
C GLN A 6 4.69 85.43 -24.96
N PRO A 7 3.45 85.78 -25.41
CA PRO A 7 2.36 86.08 -24.43
C PRO A 7 0.86 86.21 -24.89
N HIS A 8 -0.04 86.43 -23.90
CA HIS A 8 -1.40 87.09 -23.91
C HIS A 8 -2.60 86.41 -24.63
N ASP A 9 -3.91 86.60 -24.32
CA ASP A 9 -4.74 87.13 -23.18
C ASP A 9 -6.21 86.60 -23.42
N LEU A 10 -7.07 86.15 -22.48
CA LEU A 10 -7.86 86.79 -21.38
C LEU A 10 -9.05 87.75 -21.72
N ARG A 11 -10.33 87.26 -21.68
CA ARG A 11 -11.46 87.70 -20.76
C ARG A 11 -12.94 87.55 -21.26
N ARG A 12 -13.81 86.98 -20.38
CA ARG A 12 -15.26 87.24 -20.01
C ARG A 12 -16.34 87.47 -21.11
N ALA A 13 -17.59 86.98 -21.04
CA ALA A 13 -18.61 86.88 -19.96
C ALA A 13 -19.66 85.74 -20.29
N LEU A 14 -20.72 85.36 -19.53
CA LEU A 14 -21.77 86.07 -18.77
C LEU A 14 -22.51 85.08 -17.79
N LEU A 15 -23.48 85.55 -16.99
CA LEU A 15 -24.32 84.77 -16.03
C LEU A 15 -25.75 84.49 -16.60
N ALA A 16 -26.74 83.77 -16.00
CA ALA A 16 -26.94 83.35 -14.59
C ALA A 16 -27.54 81.92 -14.35
N PRO A 17 -28.79 81.65 -13.86
CA PRO A 17 -28.91 80.79 -12.66
C PRO A 17 -29.86 79.56 -12.74
N GLY A 18 -29.65 78.57 -11.85
CA GLY A 18 -30.59 77.47 -11.61
C GLY A 18 -30.13 76.58 -10.44
N GLY A 19 -31.01 76.28 -9.48
CA GLY A 19 -30.64 75.67 -8.19
C GLY A 19 -30.57 74.14 -8.19
N GLY A 20 -29.65 73.60 -7.38
CA GLY A 20 -29.60 72.19 -6.96
C GLY A 20 -29.34 72.12 -5.44
N PRO A 21 -29.83 71.08 -4.74
CA PRO A 21 -29.78 70.99 -3.28
C PRO A 21 -28.35 70.69 -2.76
N PRO A 22 -28.05 70.99 -1.49
CA PRO A 22 -26.73 70.74 -0.90
C PRO A 22 -26.45 69.23 -0.81
N LEU A 23 -25.21 68.83 -1.10
CA LEU A 23 -24.72 67.47 -0.82
C LEU A 23 -24.71 67.24 0.69
N ALA A 24 -25.63 66.40 1.17
CA ALA A 24 -25.58 65.85 2.51
C ALA A 24 -24.48 64.77 2.57
N LEU A 25 -23.55 64.89 3.52
CA LEU A 25 -22.68 63.79 3.90
C LEU A 25 -23.54 62.71 4.60
N PRO A 26 -23.51 61.45 4.16
CA PRO A 26 -24.33 60.41 4.77
C PRO A 26 -23.90 60.15 6.22
N GLY A 27 -24.89 60.06 7.11
CA GLY A 27 -24.66 59.72 8.51
C GLY A 27 -24.25 58.25 8.67
N ILE A 28 -23.58 57.95 9.78
CA ILE A 28 -23.02 56.62 10.11
C ILE A 28 -24.08 55.49 10.05
N GLY A 29 -25.38 55.81 10.15
CA GLY A 29 -26.48 54.85 10.02
C GLY A 29 -26.69 54.25 8.62
N ASP A 30 -26.43 54.98 7.53
CA ASP A 30 -26.73 54.48 6.17
C ASP A 30 -25.76 53.38 5.71
N VAL A 31 -24.52 53.39 6.23
CA VAL A 31 -23.53 52.32 5.97
C VAL A 31 -23.98 51.00 6.60
N LEU A 32 -24.54 51.05 7.82
CA LEU A 32 -25.11 49.87 8.49
C LEU A 32 -26.36 49.33 7.78
N GLY A 33 -27.22 50.21 7.27
CA GLY A 33 -28.39 49.83 6.47
C GLY A 33 -28.04 49.18 5.12
N ALA A 34 -26.94 49.61 4.49
CA ALA A 34 -26.43 49.01 3.26
C ALA A 34 -25.77 47.64 3.49
N MET A 35 -24.98 47.48 4.56
CA MET A 35 -24.38 46.19 4.92
C MET A 35 -25.44 45.13 5.29
N SER A 36 -26.51 45.52 5.99
CA SER A 36 -27.59 44.59 6.35
C SER A 36 -28.39 44.06 5.14
N ARG A 37 -28.51 44.86 4.06
CA ARG A 37 -29.16 44.44 2.80
C ARG A 37 -28.23 43.69 1.84
N PHE A 38 -26.92 43.75 2.00
CA PHE A 38 -25.98 42.84 1.31
C PHE A 38 -25.85 41.47 1.99
N LEU A 39 -26.32 41.33 3.25
CA LEU A 39 -26.27 40.07 4.02
C LEU A 39 -27.56 39.22 3.95
N HIS A 40 -28.50 39.55 3.06
CA HIS A 40 -29.71 38.75 2.80
C HIS A 40 -29.83 38.31 1.33
N ALA A 41 -28.72 38.25 0.59
CA ALA A 41 -28.61 37.30 -0.51
C ALA A 41 -28.86 35.91 0.07
N GLN A 42 -29.86 35.19 -0.46
CA GLN A 42 -30.29 33.91 0.10
C GLN A 42 -29.08 32.98 0.21
N ALA A 43 -28.67 32.65 1.43
CA ALA A 43 -27.78 31.53 1.65
C ALA A 43 -28.41 30.33 0.93
N PRO A 44 -27.68 29.61 0.07
CA PRO A 44 -28.25 28.44 -0.59
C PRO A 44 -28.79 27.54 0.51
N LYS A 45 -30.08 27.19 0.42
CA LYS A 45 -30.69 26.21 1.33
C LYS A 45 -29.71 25.03 1.36
N PRO A 46 -29.30 24.53 2.55
CA PRO A 46 -28.38 23.42 2.61
C PRO A 46 -28.99 22.29 1.79
N THR A 47 -28.37 21.97 0.66
CA THR A 47 -28.81 20.88 -0.20
C THR A 47 -28.80 19.65 0.70
N PRO A 48 -29.92 18.90 0.81
CA PRO A 48 -29.93 17.71 1.64
C PRO A 48 -28.75 16.82 1.28
N ILE A 49 -28.11 16.23 2.29
CA ILE A 49 -26.95 15.34 2.10
C ILE A 49 -27.32 14.15 1.18
N ASP A 50 -28.63 13.88 1.06
CA ASP A 50 -29.26 12.87 0.21
C ASP A 50 -29.50 13.28 -1.26
N ALA A 51 -29.15 14.50 -1.68
CA ALA A 51 -29.46 15.00 -3.04
C ALA A 51 -28.49 14.54 -4.14
N ASP A 52 -27.32 13.98 -3.77
CA ASP A 52 -26.40 13.35 -4.71
C ASP A 52 -26.51 11.82 -4.61
N PRO A 53 -27.08 11.14 -5.64
CA PRO A 53 -27.17 9.67 -5.67
C PRO A 53 -25.82 8.96 -5.62
N ARG A 54 -24.72 9.61 -6.06
CA ARG A 54 -23.36 9.07 -5.99
C ARG A 54 -22.91 9.01 -4.53
N ARG A 55 -22.91 10.15 -3.84
CA ARG A 55 -22.52 10.25 -2.42
C ARG A 55 -23.38 9.36 -1.52
N ALA A 56 -24.69 9.29 -1.77
CA ALA A 56 -25.59 8.38 -1.05
C ALA A 56 -25.20 6.91 -1.23
N ALA A 57 -24.97 6.45 -2.47
CA ALA A 57 -24.55 5.07 -2.73
C ALA A 57 -23.17 4.73 -2.14
N SER A 58 -22.21 5.66 -2.17
CA SER A 58 -20.91 5.52 -1.49
C SER A 58 -21.10 5.34 0.03
N MET A 59 -21.92 6.19 0.66
CA MET A 59 -22.21 6.11 2.10
C MET A 59 -22.86 4.78 2.47
N GLU A 60 -23.83 4.28 1.71
CA GLU A 60 -24.48 3.00 2.01
C GLU A 60 -23.55 1.81 1.80
N ALA A 61 -22.69 1.83 0.77
CA ALA A 61 -21.66 0.81 0.58
C ALA A 61 -20.63 0.79 1.72
N PHE A 62 -20.21 1.97 2.20
CA PHE A 62 -19.34 2.09 3.37
C PHE A 62 -20.03 1.57 4.64
N LYS A 63 -21.29 1.96 4.90
CA LYS A 63 -22.09 1.46 6.03
C LYS A 63 -22.26 -0.06 6.00
N GLN A 64 -22.49 -0.66 4.82
CA GLN A 64 -22.59 -2.11 4.66
C GLN A 64 -21.31 -2.82 5.12
N VAL A 65 -20.15 -2.21 4.91
CA VAL A 65 -18.85 -2.77 5.30
C VAL A 65 -18.51 -2.47 6.75
N PHE A 66 -18.68 -1.23 7.25
CA PHE A 66 -18.14 -0.81 8.55
C PHE A 66 -19.18 -0.63 9.65
N GLY A 67 -20.48 -0.69 9.33
CA GLY A 67 -21.57 -0.53 10.30
C GLY A 67 -21.83 0.92 10.76
N HIS A 68 -21.08 1.89 10.26
CA HIS A 68 -21.26 3.33 10.51
C HIS A 68 -21.16 4.15 9.22
N ALA A 69 -21.63 5.38 9.25
CA ALA A 69 -21.44 6.33 8.14
C ALA A 69 -19.97 6.82 8.08
N PRO A 70 -19.46 7.21 6.90
CA PRO A 70 -18.14 7.83 6.79
C PRO A 70 -18.11 9.18 7.52
N VAL A 71 -17.13 9.41 8.41
CA VAL A 71 -17.07 10.60 9.29
C VAL A 71 -15.95 11.58 8.95
N ASP A 72 -14.93 11.17 8.20
CA ASP A 72 -13.82 12.02 7.75
C ASP A 72 -13.41 11.71 6.30
N ASN A 73 -12.42 12.43 5.79
CA ASN A 73 -11.97 12.30 4.40
C ASN A 73 -11.46 10.90 4.06
N VAL A 74 -10.77 10.21 4.99
CA VAL A 74 -10.26 8.85 4.76
C VAL A 74 -11.43 7.87 4.57
N ASP A 75 -12.49 8.01 5.37
CA ASP A 75 -13.69 7.19 5.16
C ASP A 75 -14.38 7.48 3.83
N TRP A 76 -14.44 8.76 3.42
CA TRP A 76 -15.06 9.13 2.16
C TRP A 76 -14.28 8.63 0.94
N GLU A 77 -12.95 8.67 0.96
CA GLU A 77 -12.10 8.05 -0.07
C GLU A 77 -12.42 6.54 -0.22
N THR A 78 -12.46 5.79 0.89
CA THR A 78 -12.87 4.37 0.87
C THR A 78 -14.33 4.18 0.45
N ALA A 79 -15.24 5.09 0.82
CA ALA A 79 -16.64 5.04 0.42
C ALA A 79 -16.82 5.22 -1.10
N TYR A 80 -16.02 6.06 -1.76
CA TYR A 80 -16.03 6.18 -3.23
C TYR A 80 -15.43 4.93 -3.90
N ALA A 81 -14.37 4.33 -3.34
CA ALA A 81 -13.83 3.06 -3.84
C ALA A 81 -14.84 1.92 -3.77
N LEU A 82 -15.67 1.89 -2.72
CA LEU A 82 -16.72 0.90 -2.50
C LEU A 82 -18.03 1.15 -3.30
N ASN A 83 -18.17 2.28 -4.00
CA ASN A 83 -19.42 2.62 -4.68
C ASN A 83 -19.74 1.60 -5.80
N PRO A 84 -20.87 0.86 -5.71
CA PRO A 84 -21.17 -0.25 -6.63
C PRO A 84 -21.79 0.20 -7.95
N ASN A 85 -21.84 1.51 -8.23
CA ASN A 85 -22.48 2.07 -9.42
C ASN A 85 -21.49 2.87 -10.26
N SER A 86 -21.84 3.03 -11.54
CA SER A 86 -21.21 3.95 -12.48
C SER A 86 -22.20 5.08 -12.79
N TYR A 87 -21.68 6.31 -12.85
CA TYR A 87 -22.39 7.56 -13.12
C TYR A 87 -21.85 8.26 -14.36
N ASP A 88 -20.61 8.00 -14.78
CA ASP A 88 -20.06 8.46 -16.06
C ASP A 88 -20.86 7.82 -17.22
N PRO A 89 -21.49 8.62 -18.11
CA PRO A 89 -22.26 8.12 -19.23
C PRO A 89 -21.49 7.16 -20.15
N LYS A 90 -20.14 7.23 -20.20
CA LYS A 90 -19.32 6.35 -21.04
C LYS A 90 -19.50 4.87 -20.70
N TYR A 91 -19.89 4.56 -19.47
CA TYR A 91 -20.11 3.19 -19.01
C TYR A 91 -21.48 2.62 -19.32
N LEU A 92 -22.40 3.38 -19.93
CA LEU A 92 -23.73 2.90 -20.35
C LEU A 92 -24.54 2.26 -19.21
N GLY A 93 -24.32 2.72 -17.96
CA GLY A 93 -24.94 2.18 -16.75
C GLY A 93 -24.36 0.84 -16.24
N VAL A 94 -23.34 0.29 -16.91
CA VAL A 94 -22.66 -0.94 -16.49
C VAL A 94 -21.80 -0.67 -15.27
N LYS A 95 -21.96 -1.51 -14.23
CA LYS A 95 -21.39 -1.31 -12.90
C LYS A 95 -19.92 -1.76 -12.80
N PRO A 96 -19.12 -1.17 -11.89
CA PRO A 96 -17.82 -1.73 -11.54
C PRO A 96 -17.94 -3.13 -10.90
N GLN A 97 -16.84 -3.87 -10.90
CA GLN A 97 -16.67 -5.05 -10.05
C GLN A 97 -15.70 -4.71 -8.92
N ILE A 98 -16.09 -5.03 -7.69
CA ILE A 98 -15.35 -4.66 -6.48
C ILE A 98 -15.07 -5.92 -5.67
N ARG A 99 -13.79 -6.15 -5.40
CA ARG A 99 -13.29 -7.18 -4.49
C ARG A 99 -12.65 -6.54 -3.28
N VAL A 100 -12.69 -7.23 -2.15
CA VAL A 100 -12.18 -6.70 -0.88
C VAL A 100 -11.53 -7.78 -0.01
N VAL A 101 -10.62 -7.33 0.87
CA VAL A 101 -10.01 -8.15 1.92
C VAL A 101 -9.91 -7.32 3.20
N ARG A 102 -10.27 -7.87 4.35
CA ARG A 102 -9.98 -7.25 5.66
C ARG A 102 -8.50 -7.38 5.97
N ILE A 103 -7.90 -6.30 6.44
CA ILE A 103 -6.57 -6.29 7.08
C ILE A 103 -6.73 -5.86 8.54
N ASN A 104 -5.68 -5.91 9.36
CA ASN A 104 -5.66 -5.20 10.64
C ASN A 104 -5.42 -3.71 10.37
N PRO A 105 -6.15 -2.80 11.05
CA PRO A 105 -5.83 -1.38 10.99
C PRO A 105 -4.39 -1.08 11.41
N VAL A 106 -3.77 -0.11 10.75
CA VAL A 106 -2.46 0.46 11.12
C VAL A 106 -2.70 1.94 11.41
N ALA A 107 -2.41 2.34 12.65
CA ALA A 107 -2.68 3.70 13.11
C ALA A 107 -1.92 4.75 12.27
N GLU A 108 -2.44 5.98 12.23
CA GLU A 108 -1.83 7.17 11.61
C GLU A 108 -1.64 7.15 10.09
N GLN A 109 -1.72 5.99 9.42
CA GLN A 109 -1.44 5.86 7.99
C GLN A 109 -2.58 6.28 7.06
N GLY A 110 -3.83 6.33 7.53
CA GLY A 110 -4.99 6.73 6.71
C GLY A 110 -5.29 5.71 5.61
N VAL A 111 -5.31 6.15 4.34
CA VAL A 111 -5.52 5.28 3.18
C VAL A 111 -4.45 5.53 2.11
N VAL A 112 -3.90 4.46 1.52
CA VAL A 112 -3.08 4.54 0.30
C VAL A 112 -3.92 4.16 -0.89
N ARG A 113 -3.95 4.99 -1.93
CA ARG A 113 -4.76 4.84 -3.14
C ARG A 113 -3.86 4.72 -4.35
N ALA A 114 -4.12 3.74 -5.20
CA ALA A 114 -3.45 3.54 -6.46
C ALA A 114 -4.49 3.46 -7.60
N GLY A 115 -4.29 4.21 -8.68
CA GLY A 115 -5.20 4.28 -9.82
C GLY A 115 -4.48 3.96 -11.13
N ALA A 116 -4.89 2.90 -11.82
CA ALA A 116 -4.39 2.55 -13.16
C ALA A 116 -5.34 3.11 -14.23
N PHE A 117 -4.90 4.02 -15.09
CA PHE A 117 -5.76 4.77 -16.02
C PHE A 117 -5.14 4.97 -17.40
N ILE A 118 -5.98 5.01 -18.44
CA ILE A 118 -5.53 5.19 -19.82
C ILE A 118 -5.53 6.68 -20.17
N HIS A 119 -4.37 7.32 -20.19
CA HIS A 119 -4.27 8.78 -20.36
C HIS A 119 -4.76 9.30 -21.74
N VAL A 120 -4.74 8.46 -22.78
CA VAL A 120 -5.20 8.77 -24.14
C VAL A 120 -6.70 8.49 -24.32
N PRO A 121 -7.40 9.13 -25.28
CA PRO A 121 -8.84 8.94 -25.47
C PRO A 121 -9.23 7.55 -25.99
N LYS A 122 -8.31 6.84 -26.67
CA LYS A 122 -8.56 5.50 -27.24
C LYS A 122 -7.36 4.59 -27.07
N ALA A 123 -7.62 3.32 -26.78
CA ALA A 123 -6.63 2.26 -26.64
C ALA A 123 -7.02 1.07 -27.54
N PHE A 124 -6.18 0.80 -28.53
CA PHE A 124 -6.40 -0.27 -29.51
C PHE A 124 -6.09 -1.63 -28.91
N ASN A 125 -7.01 -2.58 -29.10
CA ASN A 125 -6.85 -3.95 -28.65
C ASN A 125 -6.73 -4.88 -29.87
N SER A 126 -5.52 -5.36 -30.15
CA SER A 126 -5.23 -6.23 -31.29
C SER A 126 -5.86 -7.63 -31.21
N VAL A 127 -6.32 -8.06 -30.03
CA VAL A 127 -7.01 -9.35 -29.85
C VAL A 127 -8.47 -9.26 -30.31
N THR A 128 -9.11 -8.10 -30.15
CA THR A 128 -10.49 -7.87 -30.62
C THR A 128 -10.54 -7.21 -32.01
N GLY A 129 -9.52 -6.45 -32.38
CA GLY A 129 -9.50 -5.60 -33.56
C GLY A 129 -10.14 -4.22 -33.36
N ASP A 130 -10.62 -3.92 -32.15
CA ASP A 130 -11.39 -2.72 -31.82
C ASP A 130 -10.59 -1.73 -30.94
N ASP A 131 -11.08 -0.48 -30.85
CA ASP A 131 -10.67 0.46 -29.82
C ASP A 131 -11.54 0.33 -28.56
N ASN A 132 -10.88 0.24 -27.41
CA ASN A 132 -11.49 0.60 -26.14
C ASN A 132 -11.36 2.12 -25.91
N LEU A 133 -12.36 2.72 -25.26
CA LEU A 133 -12.28 4.08 -24.75
C LEU A 133 -11.31 4.16 -23.56
N GLY A 134 -10.50 5.21 -23.53
CA GLY A 134 -9.61 5.50 -22.40
C GLY A 134 -10.24 6.34 -21.29
N ASP A 135 -9.37 6.91 -20.46
CA ASP A 135 -9.74 7.87 -19.41
C ASP A 135 -9.52 9.34 -19.81
N ASP A 136 -8.74 9.58 -20.88
CA ASP A 136 -8.51 10.91 -21.49
C ASP A 136 -8.15 12.00 -20.47
N ARG A 137 -7.17 11.71 -19.60
CA ARG A 137 -6.77 12.57 -18.48
C ARG A 137 -5.31 12.38 -18.11
N ASP A 138 -4.78 13.35 -17.39
CA ASP A 138 -3.50 13.30 -16.69
C ASP A 138 -3.64 12.75 -15.24
N PRO A 139 -2.53 12.50 -14.52
CA PRO A 139 -2.54 12.20 -13.09
C PRO A 139 -3.23 13.30 -12.27
N GLN A 140 -4.04 12.89 -11.29
CA GLN A 140 -4.80 13.76 -10.42
C GLN A 140 -4.72 13.24 -9.00
N ALA A 141 -4.19 14.04 -8.08
CA ALA A 141 -4.01 13.62 -6.69
C ALA A 141 -5.36 13.29 -6.01
N ASP A 142 -6.44 13.92 -6.46
CA ASP A 142 -7.85 13.72 -6.09
C ASP A 142 -8.63 12.88 -7.10
N PHE A 143 -7.97 11.98 -7.85
CA PHE A 143 -8.66 11.13 -8.84
C PHE A 143 -9.86 10.41 -8.24
N ASP A 144 -10.97 10.44 -8.98
CA ASP A 144 -12.15 9.64 -8.65
C ASP A 144 -11.89 8.17 -9.04
N PRO A 145 -12.16 7.18 -8.17
CA PRO A 145 -11.98 5.76 -8.49
C PRO A 145 -12.83 5.26 -9.66
N GLU A 146 -13.82 6.02 -10.12
CA GLU A 146 -14.56 5.77 -11.37
C GLU A 146 -13.77 6.18 -12.64
N HIS A 147 -12.86 7.15 -12.53
CA HIS A 147 -12.02 7.64 -13.63
C HIS A 147 -10.68 6.88 -13.71
N THR A 148 -10.74 5.56 -13.49
CA THR A 148 -9.62 4.63 -13.68
C THR A 148 -10.10 3.39 -14.43
N ARG A 149 -9.19 2.56 -14.94
CA ARG A 149 -9.50 1.18 -15.36
C ARG A 149 -9.57 0.25 -14.15
N VAL A 150 -8.56 0.36 -13.29
CA VAL A 150 -8.40 -0.40 -12.04
C VAL A 150 -8.03 0.58 -10.93
N SER A 151 -8.54 0.38 -9.72
CA SER A 151 -8.03 1.10 -8.55
C SER A 151 -7.89 0.17 -7.34
N MET A 152 -6.86 0.42 -6.54
CA MET A 152 -6.54 -0.29 -5.31
C MET A 152 -6.49 0.70 -4.15
N TYR A 153 -7.17 0.38 -3.05
CA TYR A 153 -7.16 1.19 -1.83
C TYR A 153 -6.69 0.28 -0.69
N VAL A 154 -5.64 0.69 0.03
CA VAL A 154 -5.20 0.08 1.29
C VAL A 154 -5.59 1.04 2.40
N ASP A 155 -6.80 0.85 2.92
CA ASP A 155 -7.35 1.61 4.04
C ASP A 155 -6.80 1.03 5.35
N TYR A 156 -5.69 1.61 5.79
CA TYR A 156 -5.07 1.29 7.07
C TYR A 156 -5.87 1.81 8.26
N LYS A 157 -6.65 2.89 8.12
CA LYS A 157 -7.49 3.42 9.20
C LYS A 157 -8.59 2.42 9.57
N ASN A 158 -9.33 1.92 8.59
CA ASN A 158 -10.51 1.08 8.80
C ASN A 158 -10.23 -0.42 8.59
N GLY A 159 -9.03 -0.79 8.12
CA GLY A 159 -8.59 -2.17 8.00
C GLY A 159 -9.18 -2.90 6.79
N LEU A 160 -9.14 -2.28 5.61
CA LEU A 160 -9.68 -2.84 4.38
C LEU A 160 -8.74 -2.64 3.17
N VAL A 161 -8.57 -3.67 2.36
CA VAL A 161 -8.09 -3.55 0.98
C VAL A 161 -9.30 -3.61 0.05
N VAL A 162 -9.37 -2.67 -0.89
CA VAL A 162 -10.35 -2.64 -1.99
C VAL A 162 -9.62 -2.77 -3.31
N LEU A 163 -10.13 -3.61 -4.20
CA LEU A 163 -9.74 -3.69 -5.61
C LEU A 163 -10.99 -3.48 -6.46
N ARG A 164 -11.02 -2.39 -7.22
CA ARG A 164 -12.14 -2.01 -8.09
C ARG A 164 -11.68 -2.06 -9.55
N GLN A 165 -12.47 -2.71 -10.40
CA GLN A 165 -12.35 -2.62 -11.86
C GLN A 165 -13.59 -1.93 -12.42
N ASN A 166 -13.38 -0.88 -13.21
CA ASN A 166 -14.46 -0.22 -13.96
C ASN A 166 -14.67 -0.90 -15.33
N PRO A 167 -15.81 -0.68 -16.00
CA PRO A 167 -16.08 -1.32 -17.28
C PRO A 167 -15.05 -0.93 -18.36
N SER A 168 -14.64 -1.91 -19.17
CA SER A 168 -14.16 -1.66 -20.53
C SER A 168 -15.31 -1.12 -21.37
N VAL A 169 -15.01 -0.25 -22.34
CA VAL A 169 -16.01 0.36 -23.24
C VAL A 169 -15.51 0.27 -24.67
N LYS A 170 -16.21 -0.48 -25.53
CA LYS A 170 -15.98 -0.48 -26.97
C LYS A 170 -16.65 0.71 -27.64
N LEU A 171 -16.05 1.15 -28.74
CA LEU A 171 -16.55 2.25 -29.55
C LEU A 171 -17.26 1.77 -30.82
N ASP A 172 -18.25 2.53 -31.29
CA ASP A 172 -18.83 2.38 -32.63
C ASP A 172 -17.93 2.99 -33.72
N SER A 173 -18.39 2.91 -34.98
CA SER A 173 -17.72 3.52 -36.14
C SER A 173 -17.58 5.05 -36.06
N ASP A 174 -18.44 5.72 -35.29
CA ASP A 174 -18.37 7.17 -35.06
C ASP A 174 -17.42 7.51 -33.89
N GLY A 175 -16.92 6.50 -33.16
CA GLY A 175 -16.06 6.66 -32.01
C GLY A 175 -16.79 6.94 -30.69
N LYS A 176 -18.09 6.63 -30.59
CA LYS A 176 -18.91 6.81 -29.39
C LYS A 176 -19.01 5.51 -28.58
N PRO A 177 -19.23 5.57 -27.25
CA PRO A 177 -19.52 4.39 -26.43
C PRO A 177 -20.68 3.56 -26.98
N ALA A 178 -20.41 2.30 -27.31
CA ALA A 178 -21.38 1.40 -27.96
C ALA A 178 -21.72 0.17 -27.10
N GLU A 179 -20.72 -0.42 -26.46
CA GLU A 179 -20.90 -1.57 -25.56
C GLU A 179 -19.94 -1.41 -24.37
N ALA A 180 -20.42 -1.69 -23.16
CA ALA A 180 -19.61 -1.69 -21.94
C ALA A 180 -19.70 -3.05 -21.24
N LYS A 181 -18.58 -3.56 -20.72
CA LYS A 181 -18.50 -4.82 -19.96
C LYS A 181 -17.44 -4.72 -18.88
N THR A 182 -17.68 -5.35 -17.73
CA THR A 182 -16.75 -5.30 -16.59
C THR A 182 -16.23 -6.70 -16.28
N GLY A 183 -14.90 -6.85 -16.25
CA GLY A 183 -14.25 -8.06 -15.80
C GLY A 183 -14.37 -8.18 -14.28
N THR A 184 -14.25 -9.40 -13.76
CA THR A 184 -13.97 -9.57 -12.34
C THR A 184 -12.47 -9.40 -12.14
N PRO A 185 -12.01 -8.44 -11.31
CA PRO A 185 -10.61 -8.37 -10.94
C PRO A 185 -10.32 -9.42 -9.87
N GLU A 186 -9.10 -9.93 -9.86
CA GLU A 186 -8.60 -10.90 -8.90
C GLU A 186 -7.46 -10.28 -8.10
N ALA A 187 -7.38 -10.60 -6.81
CA ALA A 187 -6.18 -10.34 -6.03
C ALA A 187 -5.95 -11.38 -4.94
N GLN A 188 -4.68 -11.62 -4.66
CA GLN A 188 -4.17 -12.28 -3.47
C GLN A 188 -3.58 -11.22 -2.55
N VAL A 189 -4.10 -11.14 -1.34
CA VAL A 189 -3.74 -10.14 -0.34
C VAL A 189 -3.18 -10.81 0.91
N TRP A 190 -2.14 -10.22 1.48
CA TRP A 190 -1.61 -10.62 2.77
C TRP A 190 -0.99 -9.42 3.49
N GLN A 191 -1.22 -9.31 4.80
CA GLN A 191 -0.59 -8.34 5.68
C GLN A 191 0.50 -8.98 6.57
N ALA A 192 1.70 -8.39 6.57
CA ALA A 192 2.80 -8.72 7.47
C ALA A 192 2.65 -8.04 8.86
N GLN A 193 3.44 -8.45 9.85
CA GLN A 193 3.28 -8.00 11.24
C GLN A 193 3.59 -6.51 11.48
N ASP A 194 4.44 -5.93 10.64
CA ASP A 194 4.73 -4.49 10.58
C ASP A 194 3.58 -3.66 9.99
N GLY A 195 2.51 -4.33 9.52
CA GLY A 195 1.37 -3.74 8.85
C GLY A 195 1.53 -3.65 7.33
N SER A 196 2.68 -4.02 6.76
CA SER A 196 2.90 -4.02 5.30
C SER A 196 1.90 -4.95 4.59
N VAL A 197 1.35 -4.53 3.47
CA VAL A 197 0.33 -5.27 2.72
C VAL A 197 0.84 -5.58 1.33
N ARG A 198 0.99 -6.87 1.00
CA ARG A 198 1.26 -7.33 -0.36
C ARG A 198 -0.05 -7.61 -1.08
N ILE A 199 -0.16 -7.12 -2.31
CA ILE A 199 -1.27 -7.32 -3.22
C ILE A 199 -0.69 -7.81 -4.56
N LYS A 200 -0.92 -9.08 -4.87
CA LYS A 200 -0.84 -9.57 -6.25
C LYS A 200 -2.20 -9.38 -6.87
N TYR A 201 -2.32 -8.66 -7.98
CA TYR A 201 -3.61 -8.39 -8.63
C TYR A 201 -3.56 -8.65 -10.12
N SER A 202 -4.74 -8.89 -10.70
CA SER A 202 -4.95 -8.93 -12.14
C SER A 202 -6.35 -8.45 -12.49
N ALA A 203 -6.46 -7.66 -13.56
CA ALA A 203 -7.71 -7.21 -14.14
C ALA A 203 -7.63 -7.32 -15.67
N HIS A 204 -8.52 -8.12 -16.26
CA HIS A 204 -8.57 -8.38 -17.70
C HIS A 204 -9.60 -7.49 -18.40
N ASP A 205 -9.37 -7.19 -19.68
CA ASP A 205 -10.40 -6.58 -20.53
C ASP A 205 -11.56 -7.57 -20.72
N ALA A 206 -12.77 -7.17 -20.32
CA ALA A 206 -13.97 -7.99 -20.37
C ALA A 206 -14.41 -8.40 -21.80
N PHE A 207 -13.83 -7.79 -22.83
CA PHE A 207 -14.04 -8.17 -24.23
C PHE A 207 -13.03 -9.20 -24.76
N VAL A 208 -11.99 -9.53 -23.98
CA VAL A 208 -10.93 -10.46 -24.37
C VAL A 208 -11.16 -11.81 -23.67
N PRO A 209 -11.09 -12.95 -24.39
CA PRO A 209 -11.06 -14.26 -23.75
C PRO A 209 -9.87 -14.37 -22.80
N SER A 210 -10.07 -14.85 -21.56
CA SER A 210 -8.94 -15.02 -20.64
C SER A 210 -7.90 -15.99 -21.22
N LEU A 211 -6.68 -15.49 -21.43
CA LEU A 211 -5.53 -16.25 -21.94
C LEU A 211 -4.64 -16.81 -20.82
N GLY A 212 -4.97 -16.51 -19.56
CA GLY A 212 -4.18 -16.81 -18.37
C GLY A 212 -4.31 -15.68 -17.34
N PRO A 213 -3.83 -15.89 -16.10
CA PRO A 213 -4.04 -14.93 -15.00
C PRO A 213 -3.30 -13.60 -15.18
N THR A 214 -2.22 -13.55 -15.97
CA THR A 214 -1.39 -12.33 -16.20
C THR A 214 -1.29 -11.93 -17.67
N ILE A 215 -1.85 -12.71 -18.59
CA ILE A 215 -1.62 -12.56 -20.03
C ILE A 215 -2.61 -11.57 -20.62
N GLY A 216 -2.13 -10.40 -21.06
CA GLY A 216 -2.98 -9.34 -21.60
C GLY A 216 -3.85 -8.66 -20.55
N THR A 217 -3.42 -8.64 -19.29
CA THR A 217 -4.16 -8.07 -18.16
C THR A 217 -3.38 -6.94 -17.50
N VAL A 218 -4.07 -5.97 -16.90
CA VAL A 218 -3.43 -5.00 -16.01
C VAL A 218 -3.15 -5.71 -14.69
N ASN A 219 -1.88 -6.01 -14.41
CA ASN A 219 -1.49 -6.88 -13.30
C ASN A 219 -0.20 -6.41 -12.63
N GLY A 220 0.03 -6.90 -11.41
CA GLY A 220 1.21 -6.56 -10.62
C GLY A 220 1.30 -7.31 -9.29
N ASP A 221 2.45 -7.17 -8.66
CA ASP A 221 2.80 -7.67 -7.32
C ASP A 221 3.39 -6.50 -6.53
N LEU A 222 2.53 -5.79 -5.79
CA LEU A 222 2.85 -4.56 -5.08
C LEU A 222 2.81 -4.76 -3.57
N VAL A 223 3.78 -4.16 -2.87
CA VAL A 223 3.89 -4.12 -1.42
C VAL A 223 3.72 -2.68 -0.96
N PHE A 224 2.67 -2.46 -0.18
CA PHE A 224 2.33 -1.21 0.46
C PHE A 224 2.88 -1.25 1.89
N THR A 225 3.85 -0.40 2.20
CA THR A 225 4.58 -0.41 3.47
C THR A 225 4.19 0.83 4.29
N PRO A 226 3.60 0.67 5.49
CA PRO A 226 3.37 1.76 6.43
C PRO A 226 4.61 2.62 6.71
N GLY A 227 4.39 3.93 6.85
CA GLY A 227 5.40 4.85 7.34
C GLY A 227 5.46 4.94 8.86
N HIS A 228 6.43 5.74 9.33
CA HIS A 228 6.38 6.28 10.68
C HIS A 228 5.59 7.60 10.70
N GLY A 229 4.76 7.79 11.73
CA GLY A 229 3.99 9.01 11.94
C GLY A 229 2.86 9.25 10.92
N VAL A 230 2.12 10.34 11.14
CA VAL A 230 1.10 10.85 10.21
C VAL A 230 1.76 11.57 9.03
N ALA A 231 1.43 11.18 7.80
CA ALA A 231 2.07 11.74 6.59
C ALA A 231 1.97 13.28 6.50
N GLY A 232 3.04 13.90 6.01
CA GLY A 232 3.17 15.36 5.93
C GLY A 232 3.34 16.06 7.30
N THR A 233 3.55 15.33 8.39
CA THR A 233 4.03 15.92 9.66
C THR A 233 5.55 15.79 9.78
N ALA A 234 6.18 16.65 10.60
CA ALA A 234 7.63 16.66 10.75
C ALA A 234 8.14 15.33 11.35
N GLY A 235 9.08 14.70 10.66
CA GLY A 235 9.63 13.39 11.05
C GLY A 235 8.83 12.18 10.58
N SER A 236 7.69 12.38 9.89
CA SER A 236 7.01 11.28 9.22
C SER A 236 7.71 10.89 7.92
N THR A 237 7.71 9.60 7.59
CA THR A 237 8.21 9.08 6.31
C THR A 237 7.12 9.01 5.24
N GLY A 238 5.84 9.01 5.64
CA GLY A 238 4.74 8.51 4.80
C GLY A 238 4.87 7.02 4.50
N ALA A 239 3.81 6.43 3.95
CA ALA A 239 3.83 5.09 3.40
C ALA A 239 4.61 5.05 2.07
N THR A 240 5.16 3.90 1.73
CA THR A 240 5.80 3.64 0.43
C THR A 240 5.09 2.50 -0.31
N VAL A 241 5.25 2.46 -1.64
CA VAL A 241 4.79 1.33 -2.45
C VAL A 241 5.94 0.88 -3.33
N ASN A 242 6.25 -0.42 -3.27
CA ASN A 242 7.33 -1.06 -4.01
C ASN A 242 6.80 -2.34 -4.66
N GLY A 243 7.46 -2.85 -5.70
CA GLY A 243 7.04 -4.11 -6.35
C GLY A 243 7.14 -4.02 -7.85
N ARG A 244 6.23 -4.69 -8.56
CA ARG A 244 6.24 -4.75 -10.03
C ARG A 244 4.83 -4.65 -10.60
N THR A 245 4.70 -3.99 -11.75
CA THR A 245 3.42 -3.87 -12.49
C THR A 245 3.71 -3.82 -14.00
N THR A 246 2.71 -4.15 -14.82
CA THR A 246 2.74 -3.96 -16.27
C THR A 246 3.17 -2.52 -16.67
N GLU A 247 3.92 -2.36 -17.75
CA GLU A 247 4.32 -1.05 -18.32
C GLU A 247 3.13 -0.22 -18.82
N TYR A 248 1.94 -0.80 -18.97
CA TYR A 248 0.72 -0.10 -19.35
C TYR A 248 -0.46 -0.56 -18.47
N PRO A 249 -1.42 0.32 -18.11
CA PRO A 249 -1.49 1.75 -18.43
C PRO A 249 -0.69 2.60 -17.43
N TRP A 250 -0.94 3.92 -17.35
CA TRP A 250 -0.35 4.75 -16.28
C TRP A 250 -0.83 4.26 -14.91
N LEU A 251 0.03 4.37 -13.89
CA LEU A 251 -0.32 4.07 -12.49
C LEU A 251 0.08 5.25 -11.60
N GLU A 252 -0.90 5.86 -10.94
CA GLU A 252 -0.66 6.93 -9.95
C GLU A 252 -0.95 6.45 -8.53
N ILE A 253 -0.15 6.89 -7.55
CA ILE A 253 -0.22 6.44 -6.15
C ILE A 253 -0.07 7.62 -5.19
N TYR A 254 -1.04 7.76 -4.28
CA TYR A 254 -1.07 8.78 -3.23
C TYR A 254 -1.49 8.17 -1.88
N GLN A 255 -1.10 8.81 -0.79
CA GLN A 255 -1.58 8.53 0.56
C GLN A 255 -2.37 9.73 1.09
N ASP A 256 -3.53 9.44 1.68
CA ASP A 256 -4.36 10.40 2.39
C ASP A 256 -4.30 10.12 3.89
N ALA A 257 -3.67 11.02 4.63
CA ALA A 257 -3.49 10.89 6.07
C ALA A 257 -4.70 11.40 6.87
N PRO A 258 -4.91 10.91 8.11
CA PRO A 258 -6.06 11.31 8.94
C PRO A 258 -6.14 12.81 9.30
N ASN A 259 -5.05 13.57 9.13
CA ASN A 259 -5.01 15.02 9.31
C ASN A 259 -5.44 15.81 8.05
N GLY A 260 -5.81 15.13 6.96
CA GLY A 260 -6.17 15.74 5.67
C GLY A 260 -4.97 16.07 4.77
N ASN A 261 -3.73 15.75 5.18
CA ASN A 261 -2.57 15.86 4.29
C ASN A 261 -2.60 14.76 3.24
N ARG A 262 -2.21 15.13 2.01
CA ARG A 262 -1.96 14.18 0.92
C ARG A 262 -0.47 14.09 0.61
N HIS A 263 0.03 12.87 0.47
CA HIS A 263 1.42 12.54 0.14
C HIS A 263 1.47 11.80 -1.19
N THR A 264 2.19 12.33 -2.18
CA THR A 264 2.38 11.65 -3.47
C THR A 264 3.48 10.61 -3.34
N ILE A 265 3.14 9.34 -3.58
CA ILE A 265 4.10 8.24 -3.51
C ILE A 265 4.77 8.02 -4.88
N GLY A 266 4.01 8.09 -5.97
CA GLY A 266 4.58 7.94 -7.31
C GLY A 266 3.58 8.08 -8.45
N VAL A 267 4.09 8.36 -9.64
CA VAL A 267 3.35 8.29 -10.91
C VAL A 267 4.23 7.55 -11.90
N MET A 268 3.84 6.32 -12.22
CA MET A 268 4.50 5.46 -13.20
C MET A 268 3.87 5.71 -14.57
N ARG A 269 4.73 6.05 -15.53
CA ARG A 269 4.35 6.36 -16.91
C ARG A 269 4.87 5.25 -17.83
N PRO A 270 4.09 4.79 -18.80
CA PRO A 270 4.60 3.97 -19.89
C PRO A 270 5.76 4.70 -20.60
N PRO A 271 6.81 3.99 -21.06
CA PRO A 271 7.81 4.59 -21.93
C PRO A 271 7.17 5.18 -23.20
N GLU A 272 7.64 6.34 -23.67
CA GLU A 272 7.08 7.11 -24.80
C GLU A 272 6.70 6.25 -26.03
N ARG A 273 7.52 5.25 -26.37
CA ARG A 273 7.27 4.27 -27.45
C ARG A 273 5.92 3.52 -27.36
N ILE A 274 5.37 3.36 -26.16
CA ILE A 274 4.08 2.72 -25.88
C ILE A 274 3.08 3.65 -25.19
N ASP A 275 3.42 4.92 -24.96
CA ASP A 275 2.54 5.93 -24.35
C ASP A 275 1.58 6.53 -25.39
N ASN A 276 0.77 5.66 -25.99
CA ASN A 276 -0.09 5.98 -27.13
C ASN A 276 -1.23 4.95 -27.30
N ARG A 277 -2.08 5.16 -28.31
CA ARG A 277 -3.22 4.28 -28.65
C ARG A 277 -2.84 2.80 -28.79
N ALA A 278 -1.65 2.46 -29.30
CA ALA A 278 -1.24 1.07 -29.48
C ALA A 278 -0.59 0.44 -28.24
N GLY A 279 -0.33 1.23 -27.19
CA GLY A 279 0.35 0.85 -25.95
C GLY A 279 -0.05 -0.49 -25.30
N PRO A 280 -1.36 -0.83 -25.18
CA PRO A 280 -1.77 -2.08 -24.53
C PRO A 280 -1.18 -3.34 -25.18
N ASN A 281 -0.92 -3.30 -26.49
CA ASN A 281 -0.47 -4.46 -27.26
C ASN A 281 0.98 -4.86 -26.98
N LEU A 282 1.72 -4.03 -26.23
CA LEU A 282 3.09 -4.30 -25.80
C LEU A 282 3.23 -4.16 -24.27
N GLY A 283 2.67 -3.10 -23.68
CA GLY A 283 2.83 -2.81 -22.25
C GLY A 283 2.04 -3.72 -21.29
N LEU A 284 1.08 -4.52 -21.79
CA LEU A 284 0.43 -5.58 -21.00
C LEU A 284 1.19 -6.92 -21.00
N TRP A 285 2.39 -6.95 -21.61
CA TRP A 285 3.24 -8.14 -21.77
C TRP A 285 4.65 -7.94 -21.19
N VAL A 286 4.92 -6.74 -20.67
CA VAL A 286 6.20 -6.30 -20.12
C VAL A 286 5.91 -5.59 -18.82
N ASP A 287 6.70 -5.89 -17.79
CA ASP A 287 6.57 -5.28 -16.47
C ASP A 287 7.74 -4.34 -16.18
N HIS A 288 7.50 -3.36 -15.30
CA HIS A 288 8.53 -2.52 -14.70
C HIS A 288 8.46 -2.56 -13.18
N ASP A 289 9.60 -2.27 -12.55
CA ASP A 289 9.68 -2.16 -11.09
C ASP A 289 9.17 -0.80 -10.61
N VAL A 290 8.42 -0.83 -9.51
CA VAL A 290 8.00 0.32 -8.71
C VAL A 290 8.92 0.37 -7.50
N GLY A 291 9.57 1.51 -7.27
CA GLY A 291 10.50 1.71 -6.15
C GLY A 291 11.63 0.67 -6.13
N GLU A 292 11.76 -0.07 -5.04
CA GLU A 292 12.77 -1.12 -4.84
C GLU A 292 12.47 -2.44 -5.58
N GLY A 293 11.41 -2.49 -6.39
CA GLY A 293 11.05 -3.66 -7.18
C GLY A 293 10.57 -4.85 -6.33
N LEU A 294 10.69 -6.06 -6.89
CA LEU A 294 10.32 -7.31 -6.19
C LEU A 294 11.18 -7.62 -4.95
N SER A 295 12.22 -6.86 -4.63
CA SER A 295 12.98 -7.06 -3.38
C SER A 295 12.09 -6.88 -2.13
N ALA A 296 11.11 -5.97 -2.21
CA ALA A 296 10.12 -5.71 -1.18
C ALA A 296 9.21 -6.92 -0.88
N THR A 297 9.15 -7.94 -1.74
CA THR A 297 8.35 -9.14 -1.48
C THR A 297 9.01 -10.13 -0.52
N ALA A 298 10.29 -9.95 -0.16
CA ALA A 298 11.03 -10.90 0.68
C ALA A 298 10.39 -11.21 2.06
N PRO A 299 9.79 -10.26 2.81
CA PRO A 299 9.06 -10.57 4.05
C PRO A 299 7.84 -11.49 3.82
N PHE A 300 7.30 -11.46 2.60
CA PHE A 300 6.16 -12.23 2.14
C PHE A 300 6.55 -13.58 1.53
N GLN A 301 7.75 -14.08 1.85
CA GLN A 301 8.25 -15.36 1.37
C GLN A 301 8.92 -16.15 2.49
N GLU A 302 8.98 -17.47 2.32
CA GLU A 302 9.71 -18.40 3.17
C GLU A 302 10.45 -19.45 2.35
N ARG A 303 11.39 -20.15 2.99
CA ARG A 303 12.16 -21.19 2.34
C ARG A 303 11.37 -22.51 2.33
N GLY A 304 10.57 -22.69 1.29
CA GLY A 304 9.80 -23.92 1.04
C GLY A 304 10.59 -24.99 0.28
N ILE A 305 10.04 -26.20 0.25
CA ILE A 305 10.49 -27.29 -0.63
C ILE A 305 9.57 -27.33 -1.85
N VAL A 306 10.13 -27.23 -3.04
CA VAL A 306 9.42 -27.26 -4.32
C VAL A 306 9.81 -28.51 -5.10
N GLN A 307 8.81 -29.28 -5.52
CA GLN A 307 8.99 -30.46 -6.37
C GLN A 307 9.07 -30.05 -7.85
N LYS A 308 10.22 -30.29 -8.49
CA LYS A 308 10.49 -30.04 -9.92
C LYS A 308 10.61 -31.35 -10.70
N GLY A 309 9.57 -32.16 -10.62
CA GLY A 309 9.49 -33.53 -11.19
C GLY A 309 9.40 -34.60 -10.10
N PRO A 310 9.09 -35.87 -10.45
CA PRO A 310 8.68 -36.90 -9.49
C PRO A 310 9.60 -37.03 -8.27
N ASP A 311 10.92 -37.05 -8.49
CA ASP A 311 11.92 -37.31 -7.43
C ASP A 311 12.87 -36.12 -7.18
N ASN A 312 12.55 -34.92 -7.67
CA ASN A 312 13.43 -33.75 -7.63
C ASN A 312 12.88 -32.66 -6.72
N PHE A 313 13.33 -32.65 -5.46
CA PHE A 313 12.93 -31.64 -4.46
C PHE A 313 14.04 -30.60 -4.28
N GLN A 314 13.69 -29.31 -4.41
CA GLN A 314 14.63 -28.20 -4.29
C GLN A 314 14.11 -27.18 -3.29
N TYR A 315 15.01 -26.59 -2.49
CA TYR A 315 14.66 -25.43 -1.68
C TYR A 315 14.50 -24.20 -2.59
N ALA A 316 13.39 -23.50 -2.44
CA ALA A 316 13.14 -22.22 -3.10
C ALA A 316 12.47 -21.25 -2.14
N MET A 317 12.53 -19.95 -2.45
CA MET A 317 11.62 -19.01 -1.81
C MET A 317 10.22 -19.23 -2.40
N VAL A 318 9.26 -19.56 -1.54
CA VAL A 318 7.84 -19.67 -1.87
C VAL A 318 7.10 -18.54 -1.16
N ASP A 319 6.02 -18.05 -1.75
CA ASP A 319 5.14 -17.12 -1.04
C ASP A 319 4.46 -17.87 0.11
N LYS A 320 4.50 -17.31 1.34
CA LYS A 320 3.64 -17.83 2.42
C LYS A 320 2.16 -17.55 2.08
N PRO A 321 1.19 -18.20 2.75
CA PRO A 321 -0.19 -18.19 2.26
C PRO A 321 -0.80 -16.78 2.24
N SER A 322 -1.54 -16.50 1.17
CA SER A 322 -2.32 -15.28 0.98
C SER A 322 -3.82 -15.60 1.00
N VAL A 323 -4.68 -14.58 0.98
CA VAL A 323 -6.12 -14.78 0.79
C VAL A 323 -6.59 -14.15 -0.51
N ASN A 324 -7.40 -14.89 -1.27
CA ASN A 324 -8.06 -14.35 -2.47
C ASN A 324 -9.11 -13.31 -2.06
N ALA A 325 -9.21 -12.21 -2.81
CA ALA A 325 -10.16 -11.14 -2.53
C ALA A 325 -11.62 -11.56 -2.77
N GLY A 326 -12.49 -11.32 -1.78
CA GLY A 326 -13.88 -11.74 -1.78
C GLY A 326 -14.84 -10.66 -2.28
N SER A 327 -16.15 -10.92 -2.20
CA SER A 327 -17.16 -9.89 -2.44
C SER A 327 -17.27 -8.93 -1.25
N VAL A 328 -17.80 -7.73 -1.49
CA VAL A 328 -18.04 -6.70 -0.46
C VAL A 328 -18.93 -7.22 0.70
N GLN A 329 -19.84 -8.15 0.40
CA GLN A 329 -20.77 -8.74 1.37
C GLN A 329 -20.13 -9.80 2.28
N ASN A 330 -19.04 -10.43 1.85
CA ASN A 330 -18.32 -11.44 2.63
C ASN A 330 -16.81 -11.24 2.46
N PRO A 331 -16.24 -10.18 3.07
CA PRO A 331 -14.83 -9.86 2.92
C PRO A 331 -13.96 -10.85 3.72
N PRO A 332 -13.12 -11.67 3.07
CA PRO A 332 -12.20 -12.55 3.77
C PRO A 332 -11.14 -11.74 4.51
N LYS A 333 -10.51 -12.33 5.52
CA LYS A 333 -9.46 -11.71 6.32
C LYS A 333 -8.09 -12.14 5.81
N ALA A 334 -7.21 -11.18 5.52
CA ALA A 334 -5.80 -11.43 5.26
C ALA A 334 -5.18 -12.12 6.48
N PRO A 335 -4.45 -13.23 6.30
CA PRO A 335 -3.75 -13.86 7.41
C PRO A 335 -2.66 -12.90 7.93
N VAL A 336 -2.28 -13.05 9.20
CA VAL A 336 -1.12 -12.37 9.78
C VAL A 336 -0.28 -13.42 10.47
N TYR A 337 0.81 -13.83 9.82
CA TYR A 337 1.71 -14.85 10.32
C TYR A 337 2.70 -14.28 11.33
N ALA A 338 2.99 -15.06 12.38
CA ALA A 338 4.18 -14.81 13.19
C ALA A 338 5.44 -15.13 12.36
N SER A 339 6.48 -14.31 12.48
CA SER A 339 7.79 -14.59 11.87
C SER A 339 8.60 -15.71 12.56
N GLY A 340 7.94 -16.50 13.43
CA GLY A 340 8.57 -17.11 14.61
C GLY A 340 9.06 -16.05 15.62
N GLY A 341 9.09 -16.40 16.91
CA GLY A 341 9.54 -15.51 17.99
C GLY A 341 8.66 -15.53 19.25
N ASP A 342 8.93 -14.63 20.20
CA ASP A 342 8.17 -14.52 21.45
C ASP A 342 6.72 -14.06 21.19
N VAL A 343 5.76 -14.95 21.41
CA VAL A 343 4.32 -14.61 21.44
C VAL A 343 3.96 -13.95 22.78
N ARG A 344 3.28 -12.81 22.75
CA ARG A 344 2.78 -12.12 23.96
C ARG A 344 1.27 -11.92 23.90
N GLY A 345 0.58 -12.24 25.00
CA GLY A 345 -0.87 -12.09 25.15
C GLY A 345 -1.32 -12.37 26.59
N PRO A 346 -2.63 -12.25 26.90
CA PRO A 346 -3.18 -12.48 28.24
C PRO A 346 -3.23 -13.96 28.62
N GLY A 347 -2.06 -14.55 28.88
CA GLY A 347 -1.87 -15.91 29.40
C GLY A 347 -0.92 -15.92 30.61
N SER A 348 -1.06 -16.92 31.47
CA SER A 348 -0.06 -17.24 32.50
C SER A 348 0.90 -18.31 31.96
N SER A 349 2.02 -18.55 32.66
CA SER A 349 3.04 -19.56 32.30
C SER A 349 2.55 -21.02 32.26
N ILE A 350 1.27 -21.27 32.54
CA ILE A 350 0.61 -22.59 32.58
C ILE A 350 -0.85 -22.52 32.07
N GLY A 351 -1.25 -21.43 31.41
CA GLY A 351 -2.65 -21.13 31.07
C GLY A 351 -2.84 -20.76 29.61
N ASP A 352 -2.94 -21.78 28.75
CA ASP A 352 -3.03 -21.64 27.29
C ASP A 352 -4.36 -20.97 26.88
N LYS A 353 -4.30 -19.66 26.66
CA LYS A 353 -5.43 -18.81 26.23
C LYS A 353 -5.18 -18.08 24.91
N ILE A 354 -4.06 -18.36 24.25
CA ILE A 354 -3.69 -17.76 22.97
C ILE A 354 -3.95 -18.82 21.89
N PRO A 355 -4.91 -18.62 20.97
CA PRO A 355 -5.04 -19.45 19.78
C PRO A 355 -3.76 -19.35 18.95
N ALA A 356 -3.11 -20.49 18.69
CA ALA A 356 -1.93 -20.57 17.84
C ALA A 356 -2.30 -21.28 16.53
N TRP A 357 -1.96 -20.66 15.40
CA TRP A 357 -1.97 -21.31 14.09
C TRP A 357 -0.53 -21.69 13.78
N LEU A 358 -0.25 -22.99 13.83
CA LEU A 358 1.07 -23.57 13.58
C LEU A 358 1.08 -24.29 12.24
N SER A 359 2.22 -24.26 11.56
CA SER A 359 2.50 -25.02 10.34
C SER A 359 3.00 -26.43 10.66
N ASP A 360 2.86 -27.35 9.71
CA ASP A 360 3.44 -28.69 9.83
C ASP A 360 4.98 -28.61 10.00
N GLY A 361 5.51 -29.35 10.97
CA GLY A 361 6.92 -29.31 11.35
C GLY A 361 7.34 -28.21 12.35
N GLU A 362 6.45 -27.32 12.79
CA GLU A 362 6.79 -26.33 13.83
C GLU A 362 6.84 -26.95 15.24
N PHE A 363 7.79 -26.53 16.08
CA PHE A 363 7.99 -27.04 17.43
C PHE A 363 7.67 -25.99 18.51
N VAL A 364 6.74 -26.31 19.41
CA VAL A 364 6.36 -25.46 20.55
C VAL A 364 7.22 -25.77 21.77
N MET A 365 7.92 -24.76 22.30
CA MET A 365 8.68 -24.88 23.55
C MET A 365 7.92 -24.24 24.72
N ASN A 366 7.84 -24.96 25.85
CA ASN A 366 7.13 -24.49 27.04
C ASN A 366 7.73 -23.17 27.60
N ALA A 367 6.89 -22.34 28.21
CA ALA A 367 7.25 -20.99 28.65
C ALA A 367 8.47 -20.93 29.58
N LYS A 368 8.66 -21.93 30.47
CA LYS A 368 9.79 -21.96 31.42
C LYS A 368 11.11 -22.29 30.74
N SER A 369 11.12 -23.23 29.80
CA SER A 369 12.28 -23.50 28.94
C SER A 369 12.61 -22.30 28.05
N THR A 370 11.59 -21.64 27.51
CA THR A 370 11.74 -20.43 26.70
C THR A 370 12.27 -19.25 27.51
N GLU A 371 11.84 -19.05 28.75
CA GLU A 371 12.33 -17.97 29.62
C GLU A 371 13.84 -18.05 29.86
N VAL A 372 14.35 -19.26 30.19
CA VAL A 372 15.78 -19.48 30.46
C VAL A 372 16.63 -19.37 29.18
N ASN A 373 16.10 -19.79 28.03
CA ASN A 373 16.86 -19.90 26.78
C ASN A 373 16.51 -18.82 25.74
N ARG A 374 15.70 -17.81 26.08
CA ARG A 374 15.07 -16.86 25.13
C ARG A 374 16.04 -16.31 24.09
N GLN A 375 17.18 -15.78 24.52
CA GLN A 375 18.18 -15.17 23.63
C GLN A 375 18.77 -16.19 22.63
N PHE A 376 18.98 -17.43 23.06
CA PHE A 376 19.49 -18.50 22.23
C PHE A 376 18.42 -19.02 21.24
N LEU A 377 17.17 -19.17 21.70
CA LEU A 377 16.04 -19.55 20.84
C LEU A 377 15.74 -18.49 19.78
N GLN A 378 15.80 -17.20 20.15
CA GLN A 378 15.70 -16.09 19.19
C GLN A 378 16.80 -16.16 18.13
N ALA A 379 18.06 -16.41 18.53
CA ALA A 379 19.18 -16.55 17.59
C ALA A 379 19.02 -17.75 16.64
N LEU A 380 18.56 -18.90 17.14
CA LEU A 380 18.22 -20.07 16.31
C LEU A 380 17.06 -19.81 15.34
N ASN A 381 16.03 -19.08 15.78
CA ASN A 381 14.86 -18.74 14.96
C ASN A 381 15.21 -17.71 13.87
N GLN A 382 16.16 -16.81 14.14
CA GLN A 382 16.65 -15.83 13.17
C GLN A 382 17.63 -16.43 12.14
N ASP A 383 18.38 -17.46 12.53
CA ASP A 383 19.37 -18.11 11.66
C ASP A 383 19.47 -19.61 11.95
N PRO A 384 18.95 -20.49 11.07
CA PRO A 384 19.01 -21.94 11.27
C PRO A 384 20.43 -22.51 11.23
N TYR A 385 21.43 -21.71 10.81
CA TYR A 385 22.85 -22.04 10.84
C TYR A 385 23.63 -21.31 11.95
N PHE A 386 22.95 -20.65 12.89
CA PHE A 386 23.56 -19.87 13.98
C PHE A 386 24.62 -20.69 14.74
N LEU A 387 24.32 -21.94 15.08
CA LEU A 387 25.24 -22.85 15.75
C LEU A 387 26.49 -23.17 14.90
N GLN A 388 26.35 -23.44 13.60
CA GLN A 388 27.52 -23.65 12.73
C GLN A 388 28.38 -22.38 12.66
N LYS A 389 27.77 -21.19 12.53
CA LYS A 389 28.51 -19.92 12.42
C LYS A 389 29.26 -19.58 13.71
N MET A 390 28.60 -19.71 14.87
CA MET A 390 29.22 -19.50 16.19
C MET A 390 30.44 -20.41 16.39
N LEU A 391 30.33 -21.70 16.02
CA LEU A 391 31.44 -22.65 16.14
C LEU A 391 32.55 -22.42 15.11
N ALA A 392 32.22 -22.05 13.88
CA ALA A 392 33.21 -21.66 12.87
C ALA A 392 34.00 -20.40 13.29
N GLN A 393 33.32 -19.45 13.92
CA GLN A 393 33.95 -18.22 14.44
C GLN A 393 34.87 -18.51 15.63
N ALA A 394 34.52 -19.46 16.50
CA ALA A 394 35.40 -19.96 17.56
C ALA A 394 36.63 -20.71 17.00
N ALA A 395 36.47 -21.46 15.90
CA ALA A 395 37.57 -22.15 15.24
C ALA A 395 38.55 -21.20 14.50
N GLY A 396 38.06 -20.04 14.03
CA GLY A 396 38.87 -19.05 13.30
C GLY A 396 39.74 -18.13 14.16
N GLY A 397 39.55 -18.09 15.49
CA GLY A 397 40.23 -17.14 16.39
C GLY A 397 41.66 -17.49 16.81
N GLY A 398 42.17 -18.67 16.46
CA GLY A 398 43.42 -19.22 16.99
C GLY A 398 44.69 -18.81 16.26
N GLY A 399 45.15 -17.55 16.34
CA GLY A 399 46.47 -17.22 15.78
C GLY A 399 47.03 -15.81 15.95
N ARG A 400 47.89 -15.60 16.96
CA ARG A 400 49.26 -14.97 16.87
C ARG A 400 49.87 -14.60 18.25
N ALA A 401 51.00 -15.22 18.60
CA ALA A 401 52.16 -14.72 19.38
C ALA A 401 53.08 -15.92 19.69
N SER A 402 54.23 -16.16 19.06
CA SER A 402 55.52 -15.44 19.09
C SER A 402 56.34 -15.58 20.41
N GLY A 403 57.33 -16.49 20.40
CA GLY A 403 58.65 -16.25 21.02
C GLY A 403 58.97 -16.77 22.44
N GLY A 404 59.68 -17.91 22.50
CA GLY A 404 60.93 -18.08 23.29
C GLY A 404 60.91 -18.22 24.83
N GLY A 405 61.60 -19.27 25.33
CA GLY A 405 62.21 -19.30 26.67
C GLY A 405 61.53 -20.18 27.73
N ALA A 406 62.35 -20.87 28.53
CA ALA A 406 61.97 -21.69 29.70
C ALA A 406 62.99 -21.43 30.84
N PRO A 407 62.82 -21.98 32.06
CA PRO A 407 61.60 -22.28 32.83
C PRO A 407 61.65 -21.70 34.27
N GLY A 408 60.53 -21.63 35.00
CA GLY A 408 60.54 -21.29 36.44
C GLY A 408 59.17 -20.92 37.04
N PRO A 409 58.95 -21.02 38.37
CA PRO A 409 57.61 -21.36 38.91
C PRO A 409 56.95 -20.26 39.78
N VAL A 410 55.89 -20.71 40.48
CA VAL A 410 55.13 -20.10 41.61
C VAL A 410 53.75 -19.53 41.22
N ALA A 411 52.75 -19.84 42.04
CA ALA A 411 51.33 -19.62 41.83
C ALA A 411 50.77 -18.47 42.69
N GLN A 412 49.63 -17.90 42.30
CA GLN A 412 48.56 -17.48 43.21
C GLN A 412 47.20 -17.32 42.48
N PRO A 413 46.06 -17.40 43.19
CA PRO A 413 44.73 -17.51 42.59
C PRO A 413 44.03 -16.15 42.42
N ASP A 414 43.37 -15.97 41.27
CA ASP A 414 42.07 -15.28 41.11
C ASP A 414 41.82 -15.02 39.62
N ARG A 415 41.22 -16.00 38.94
CA ARG A 415 40.61 -15.83 37.62
C ARG A 415 39.29 -16.60 37.57
N PRO A 416 38.26 -16.09 36.86
CA PRO A 416 37.06 -16.87 36.60
C PRO A 416 37.44 -18.18 35.93
N ALA A 417 36.67 -19.24 36.18
CA ALA A 417 36.96 -20.59 35.70
C ALA A 417 37.03 -20.62 34.16
N LEU A 418 38.24 -20.46 33.63
CA LEU A 418 38.56 -20.68 32.23
C LEU A 418 38.48 -22.19 31.98
N VAL A 419 37.30 -22.63 31.55
CA VAL A 419 37.10 -23.98 31.04
C VAL A 419 37.86 -24.10 29.73
N ASN A 420 39.14 -24.49 29.83
CA ASN A 420 39.95 -24.87 28.69
C ASN A 420 39.36 -26.17 28.08
N ILE A 421 38.47 -26.02 27.11
CA ILE A 421 38.03 -27.12 26.25
C ILE A 421 39.16 -27.41 25.25
N SER A 422 40.20 -28.10 25.71
CA SER A 422 41.24 -28.63 24.83
C SER A 422 40.78 -29.97 24.25
N THR A 423 40.46 -30.01 22.95
CA THR A 423 41.15 -30.83 21.92
C THR A 423 40.32 -31.10 20.65
N ALA A 424 41.04 -31.28 19.54
CA ALA A 424 40.69 -32.09 18.36
C ALA A 424 39.40 -31.79 17.54
N GLY A 425 39.42 -30.68 16.79
CA GLY A 425 38.66 -30.54 15.54
C GLY A 425 37.18 -30.15 15.67
N GLY A 426 36.76 -29.13 14.91
CA GLY A 426 35.40 -28.59 14.97
C GLY A 426 34.27 -29.54 14.51
N GLU A 427 34.61 -30.63 13.81
CA GLU A 427 33.62 -31.59 13.29
C GLU A 427 33.09 -32.56 14.36
N ASP A 428 33.85 -32.83 15.42
CA ASP A 428 33.53 -33.84 16.43
C ASP A 428 32.41 -33.37 17.40
N VAL A 429 32.37 -32.08 17.73
CA VAL A 429 31.42 -31.52 18.72
C VAL A 429 29.97 -31.59 18.24
N ILE A 430 29.70 -31.27 16.96
CA ILE A 430 28.36 -31.36 16.38
C ILE A 430 27.91 -32.81 16.23
N GLY A 431 28.81 -33.72 15.86
CA GLY A 431 28.54 -35.16 15.84
C GLY A 431 28.13 -35.65 17.22
N ARG A 432 28.93 -35.35 18.25
CA ARG A 432 28.66 -35.74 19.64
C ARG A 432 27.39 -35.13 20.22
N LEU A 433 27.08 -33.87 19.95
CA LEU A 433 25.82 -33.24 20.39
C LEU A 433 24.59 -33.90 19.75
N LYS A 434 24.66 -34.25 18.46
CA LYS A 434 23.58 -34.98 17.77
C LYS A 434 23.45 -36.42 18.26
N VAL A 435 24.57 -37.10 18.54
CA VAL A 435 24.57 -38.44 19.14
C VAL A 435 24.02 -38.41 20.56
N LEU A 436 24.35 -37.39 21.37
CA LEU A 436 23.77 -37.18 22.71
C LEU A 436 22.27 -36.88 22.65
N ALA A 437 21.81 -36.07 21.69
CA ALA A 437 20.38 -35.84 21.48
C ALA A 437 19.66 -37.14 21.07
N ALA A 438 20.22 -37.93 20.14
CA ALA A 438 19.66 -39.21 19.73
C ALA A 438 19.69 -40.26 20.88
N GLN A 439 20.73 -40.27 21.72
CA GLN A 439 20.78 -41.09 22.93
C GLN A 439 19.76 -40.64 23.98
N TRP A 440 19.53 -39.33 24.11
CA TRP A 440 18.52 -38.78 25.00
C TRP A 440 17.11 -39.18 24.53
N GLU A 441 16.82 -39.06 23.23
CA GLU A 441 15.58 -39.58 22.62
C GLU A 441 15.40 -41.08 22.90
N LEU A 442 16.42 -41.90 22.64
CA LEU A 442 16.39 -43.35 22.89
C LEU A 442 16.18 -43.72 24.37
N MET A 443 16.61 -42.88 25.32
CA MET A 443 16.39 -43.09 26.76
C MET A 443 15.03 -42.59 27.26
N HIS A 444 14.33 -41.73 26.50
CA HIS A 444 13.08 -41.08 26.94
C HIS A 444 11.88 -41.41 26.04
N ALA A 445 12.08 -42.07 24.91
CA ALA A 445 11.02 -42.73 24.15
C ALA A 445 10.33 -43.80 25.01
N ARG A 446 9.01 -43.68 25.13
CA ARG A 446 8.10 -44.67 25.75
C ARG A 446 7.04 -45.08 24.73
#